data_AF-A0A0F9IUG5-F1
#
_entry.id   AF-A0A0F9IUG5-F1
#
_cell.length_a   1.000
_cell.length_b   1.000
_cell.length_c   1.000
_cell.angle_alpha   90.00
_cell.angle_beta   90.00
_cell.angle_gamma   90.00
#
_symmetry.space_group_name_H-M   'P 1'
#
loop_
_entity.id
_entity.type
_entity.pdbx_description
1 polymer ?
#
loop_
_entity_poly.entity_id
_entity_poly.type
_entity_poly.pdbx_seq_one_letter_code
_entity_poly.pdbx_strand_id
1 'polypeptide(L)'
;MAISSTNKLALGLINCSLLALLSGCGGGSTMTDNNNSNGDGDTGNSINWTQGVFQPSSNFYQQCQALNEKHWLRSWSNETYLWYDEIIDRDPALTPTVSEYFTLLKTEQITDSGANKDNFHSSLPTAEWEAQSQSGVTFGYGFKVKIISSKAPRQGVISYTEPNSPASAQNLARGFEILEVDGVDFVNATTQTEVDILNAGLNPTRTGKSTTFVFKDINTDETREVTLNSQTITSQPVTNVKTLADGTVGYFQFNSHNAIAEKPLYDAFNNLKASNVTDLIIDIRYNGGGFLQMASQVAYMTPNL
;
A
#
# COMPACT_ATOMS: atom_id res chain seq x y z
N MET A 1 -1.88 -36.55 -18.96
CA MET A 1 -2.69 -37.79 -18.95
C MET A 1 -3.41 -37.79 -17.60
N ALA A 2 -4.71 -37.56 -17.44
CA ALA A 2 -5.91 -37.75 -18.26
C ALA A 2 -6.69 -36.42 -18.43
N ILE A 3 -7.09 -36.03 -19.65
CA ILE A 3 -8.39 -36.24 -20.35
C ILE A 3 -9.53 -35.36 -19.82
N SER A 4 -9.98 -34.49 -20.73
CA SER A 4 -11.14 -33.60 -20.70
C SER A 4 -12.49 -34.31 -20.76
N SER A 5 -13.53 -33.68 -20.22
CA SER A 5 -14.89 -33.76 -20.78
C SER A 5 -15.61 -32.41 -20.66
N THR A 6 -16.42 -32.14 -21.68
CA THR A 6 -17.06 -30.85 -22.01
C THR A 6 -18.51 -30.75 -21.55
N ASN A 7 -18.94 -29.49 -21.35
CA ASN A 7 -20.26 -28.89 -21.67
C ASN A 7 -21.50 -29.16 -20.77
N LYS A 8 -22.00 -28.13 -20.06
CA LYS A 8 -23.13 -27.25 -20.46
C LYS A 8 -23.57 -26.28 -19.34
N LEU A 9 -24.08 -25.12 -19.79
CA LEU A 9 -24.66 -24.00 -19.06
C LEU A 9 -25.65 -24.37 -17.93
N ALA A 10 -25.55 -23.66 -16.80
CA ALA A 10 -26.71 -23.24 -16.02
C ALA A 10 -26.41 -21.90 -15.32
N LEU A 11 -27.27 -20.90 -15.60
CA LEU A 11 -27.37 -19.62 -14.90
C LEU A 11 -27.62 -19.86 -13.41
N GLY A 12 -26.82 -19.23 -12.55
CA GLY A 12 -27.07 -19.17 -11.11
C GLY A 12 -26.53 -17.86 -10.56
N LEU A 13 -27.42 -16.91 -10.29
CA LEU A 13 -27.15 -15.69 -9.53
C LEU A 13 -26.67 -16.08 -8.13
N ILE A 14 -25.37 -15.94 -7.86
CA ILE A 14 -24.83 -16.07 -6.50
C ILE A 14 -24.56 -14.67 -5.99
N ASN A 15 -25.52 -14.16 -5.21
CA ASN A 15 -25.32 -13.06 -4.27
C ASN A 15 -24.34 -13.54 -3.20
N CYS A 16 -23.05 -13.27 -3.38
CA CYS A 16 -22.05 -13.45 -2.33
C CYS A 16 -22.01 -12.21 -1.45
N SER A 17 -22.92 -12.15 -0.48
CA SER A 17 -22.83 -11.29 0.69
C SER A 17 -21.70 -11.82 1.57
N LEU A 18 -20.47 -11.32 1.36
CA LEU A 18 -19.35 -11.58 2.26
C LEU A 18 -19.55 -10.70 3.51
N LEU A 19 -20.20 -11.27 4.55
CA LEU A 19 -20.08 -10.75 5.91
C LEU A 19 -18.64 -11.01 6.38
N ALA A 20 -17.82 -9.97 6.39
CA ALA A 20 -16.54 -9.99 7.09
C ALA A 20 -16.80 -9.93 8.60
N LEU A 21 -16.95 -11.09 9.23
CA LEU A 21 -16.82 -11.22 10.67
C LEU A 21 -15.32 -11.14 10.99
N LEU A 22 -14.88 -10.03 11.56
CA LEU A 22 -13.61 -9.98 12.29
C LEU A 22 -13.76 -10.85 13.55
N SER A 23 -13.42 -12.12 13.43
CA SER A 23 -13.17 -13.00 14.57
C SER A 23 -11.79 -13.63 14.39
N GLY A 24 -10.79 -13.00 14.99
CA GLY A 24 -9.42 -13.46 14.99
C GLY A 24 -8.79 -13.29 16.38
N CYS A 25 -9.25 -14.07 17.35
CA CYS A 25 -8.49 -14.38 18.56
C CYS A 25 -8.74 -15.86 18.86
N GLY A 26 -8.07 -16.74 18.11
CA GLY A 26 -8.18 -18.18 18.24
C GLY A 26 -6.91 -18.74 18.87
N GLY A 27 -6.93 -18.96 20.18
CA GLY A 27 -5.85 -19.60 20.93
C GLY A 27 -6.40 -20.18 22.22
N GLY A 28 -7.12 -21.30 22.13
CA GLY A 28 -7.64 -22.04 23.28
C GLY A 28 -6.55 -22.87 23.97
N SER A 29 -6.54 -22.84 25.30
CA SER A 29 -5.96 -23.90 26.13
C SER A 29 -7.00 -24.33 27.16
N THR A 30 -7.26 -25.63 27.17
CA THR A 30 -8.20 -26.38 28.00
C THR A 30 -7.82 -26.36 29.47
N MET A 31 -8.76 -26.02 30.36
CA MET A 31 -8.80 -26.48 31.75
C MET A 31 -10.24 -26.68 32.21
N THR A 32 -10.44 -27.79 32.90
CA THR A 32 -11.63 -28.32 33.56
C THR A 32 -12.28 -27.38 34.57
N ASP A 33 -13.62 -27.40 34.59
CA ASP A 33 -14.50 -26.71 35.54
C ASP A 33 -14.19 -27.02 37.00
N ASN A 34 -14.14 -25.97 37.83
CA ASN A 34 -14.74 -26.02 39.16
C ASN A 34 -15.13 -24.63 39.67
N ASN A 35 -16.39 -24.50 40.09
CA ASN A 35 -17.06 -23.31 40.63
C ASN A 35 -16.33 -22.73 41.87
N ASN A 36 -16.00 -21.43 41.86
CA ASN A 36 -16.31 -20.52 42.97
C ASN A 36 -16.19 -19.04 42.56
N SER A 37 -17.00 -18.22 43.25
CA SER A 37 -17.35 -16.83 42.97
C SER A 37 -16.27 -15.81 43.37
N ASN A 38 -16.25 -14.67 42.66
CA ASN A 38 -15.57 -13.41 42.98
C ASN A 38 -14.06 -13.45 43.25
N GLY A 39 -13.28 -13.09 42.22
CA GLY A 39 -11.89 -12.69 42.34
C GLY A 39 -11.41 -12.12 41.01
N ASP A 40 -11.09 -10.84 41.01
CA ASP A 40 -10.37 -10.11 39.97
C ASP A 40 -9.15 -10.92 39.51
N GLY A 41 -9.23 -11.44 38.28
CA GLY A 41 -8.24 -12.33 37.68
C GLY A 41 -7.25 -11.53 36.83
N ASP A 42 -6.58 -10.57 37.45
CA ASP A 42 -5.37 -9.95 36.93
C ASP A 42 -4.25 -11.00 36.93
N THR A 43 -4.01 -11.64 35.79
CA THR A 43 -2.69 -12.24 35.50
C THR A 43 -1.74 -11.20 34.93
N GLY A 44 -1.85 -9.97 35.43
CA GLY A 44 -0.96 -8.84 35.20
C GLY A 44 0.42 -9.16 35.72
N ASN A 45 1.26 -9.65 34.83
CA ASN A 45 2.62 -9.16 34.83
C ASN A 45 2.51 -7.65 34.56
N SER A 46 2.46 -6.84 35.62
CA SER A 46 2.45 -5.38 35.49
C SER A 46 3.60 -5.01 34.56
N ILE A 47 3.25 -4.52 33.35
CA ILE A 47 4.24 -4.11 32.38
C ILE A 47 4.82 -2.81 32.89
N ASN A 48 5.90 -2.93 33.67
CA ASN A 48 6.58 -1.78 34.22
C ASN A 48 7.53 -1.25 33.16
N TRP A 49 7.24 -0.06 32.64
CA TRP A 49 8.21 0.67 31.85
C TRP A 49 9.39 1.07 32.74
N THR A 50 10.60 0.89 32.22
CA THR A 50 11.83 1.39 32.83
C THR A 50 12.71 1.89 31.69
N GLN A 51 13.14 3.14 31.80
CA GLN A 51 13.94 3.79 30.78
C GLN A 51 15.22 2.99 30.51
N GLY A 52 15.53 2.75 29.24
CA GLY A 52 16.69 1.99 28.78
C GLY A 52 16.58 0.47 28.95
N VAL A 53 15.49 -0.04 29.52
CA VAL A 53 15.28 -1.49 29.72
C VAL A 53 14.20 -1.98 28.77
N PHE A 54 14.56 -2.89 27.85
CA PHE A 54 13.68 -3.44 26.84
C PHE A 54 13.46 -4.94 27.07
N GLN A 55 12.20 -5.34 27.25
CA GLN A 55 11.82 -6.76 27.20
C GLN A 55 11.73 -7.18 25.72
N PRO A 56 11.98 -8.46 25.38
CA PRO A 56 11.82 -8.94 24.00
C PRO A 56 10.43 -8.61 23.42
N SER A 57 10.38 -8.14 22.18
CA SER A 57 9.12 -7.81 21.51
C SER A 57 8.16 -9.00 21.45
N SER A 58 8.68 -10.22 21.36
CA SER A 58 7.92 -11.47 21.41
C SER A 58 7.04 -11.61 22.65
N ASN A 59 7.41 -10.99 23.77
CA ASN A 59 6.63 -11.03 25.01
C ASN A 59 5.32 -10.25 24.93
N PHE A 60 5.16 -9.38 23.93
CA PHE A 60 3.99 -8.52 23.72
C PHE A 60 3.23 -8.89 22.43
N TYR A 61 3.71 -9.88 21.68
CA TYR A 61 3.15 -10.27 20.39
C TYR A 61 1.71 -10.77 20.51
N GLN A 62 0.83 -10.30 19.61
CA GLN A 62 -0.60 -10.65 19.54
C GLN A 62 -1.40 -10.36 20.82
N GLN A 63 -0.98 -9.38 21.62
CA GLN A 63 -1.74 -8.94 22.79
C GLN A 63 -2.58 -7.71 22.44
N CYS A 64 -3.90 -7.87 22.45
CA CYS A 64 -4.87 -6.85 22.00
C CYS A 64 -5.16 -5.77 23.06
N GLN A 65 -4.13 -5.26 23.72
CA GLN A 65 -4.22 -4.11 24.63
C GLN A 65 -3.29 -3.00 24.13
N ALA A 66 -3.81 -1.77 24.03
CA ALA A 66 -3.07 -0.64 23.47
C ALA A 66 -1.72 -0.38 24.18
N LEU A 67 -1.63 -0.62 25.49
CA LEU A 67 -0.37 -0.51 26.21
C LEU A 67 0.63 -1.58 25.75
N ASN A 68 0.19 -2.83 25.62
CA ASN A 68 1.03 -3.95 25.18
C ASN A 68 1.48 -3.76 23.74
N GLU A 69 0.62 -3.25 22.86
CA GLU A 69 0.99 -2.87 21.48
C GLU A 69 2.06 -1.78 21.45
N LYS A 70 1.96 -0.76 22.31
CA LYS A 70 3.02 0.26 22.41
C LYS A 70 4.33 -0.32 22.98
N HIS A 71 4.28 -1.24 23.94
CA HIS A 71 5.47 -1.95 24.41
C HIS A 71 6.07 -2.88 23.35
N TRP A 72 5.23 -3.51 22.53
CA TRP A 72 5.66 -4.25 21.35
C TRP A 72 6.40 -3.34 20.39
N LEU A 73 5.79 -2.20 19.99
CA LEU A 73 6.40 -1.22 19.10
C LEU A 73 7.75 -0.71 19.64
N ARG A 74 7.79 -0.32 20.91
CA ARG A 74 9.02 0.13 21.58
C ARG A 74 10.15 -0.89 21.46
N SER A 75 9.84 -2.14 21.78
CA SER A 75 10.84 -3.22 21.83
C SER A 75 11.24 -3.66 20.42
N TRP A 76 10.28 -3.75 19.50
CA TRP A 76 10.51 -4.10 18.11
C TRP A 76 11.33 -3.04 17.38
N SER A 77 11.07 -1.74 17.63
CA SER A 77 11.92 -0.66 17.14
C SER A 77 13.34 -0.77 17.68
N ASN A 78 13.52 -1.08 18.96
CA ASN A 78 14.86 -1.31 19.53
C ASN A 78 15.59 -2.50 18.88
N GLU A 79 14.85 -3.54 18.46
CA GLU A 79 15.41 -4.74 17.84
C GLU A 79 15.71 -4.60 16.34
N THR A 80 14.93 -3.78 15.62
CA THR A 80 14.88 -3.85 14.15
C THR A 80 15.11 -2.51 13.44
N TYR A 81 14.94 -1.38 14.12
CA TYR A 81 15.10 -0.07 13.48
C TYR A 81 16.58 0.23 13.22
N LEU A 82 16.87 0.77 12.03
CA LEU A 82 18.26 1.02 11.58
C LEU A 82 19.03 1.96 12.53
N TRP A 83 18.34 2.94 13.12
CA TRP A 83 18.91 3.95 14.04
C TRP A 83 18.28 3.81 15.43
N TYR A 84 18.13 2.57 15.91
CA TYR A 84 17.46 2.27 17.17
C TYR A 84 18.04 3.04 18.37
N ASP A 85 19.35 3.28 18.36
CA ASP A 85 20.10 4.00 19.38
C ASP A 85 19.86 5.52 19.37
N GLU A 86 19.16 6.05 18.37
CA GLU A 86 18.78 7.46 18.24
C GLU A 86 17.33 7.72 18.66
N ILE A 87 16.55 6.67 18.94
CA ILE A 87 15.17 6.80 19.41
C ILE A 87 15.19 7.24 20.88
N ILE A 88 14.50 8.34 21.19
CA ILE A 88 14.25 8.74 22.58
C ILE A 88 13.27 7.74 23.20
N ASP A 89 13.74 6.98 24.18
CA ASP A 89 12.92 6.03 24.93
C ASP A 89 11.91 6.76 25.83
N ARG A 90 10.66 6.81 25.36
CA ARG A 90 9.53 7.43 26.03
C ARG A 90 8.64 6.37 26.66
N ASP A 91 8.11 6.67 27.84
CA ASP A 91 7.10 5.86 28.49
C ASP A 91 5.87 5.67 27.56
N PRO A 92 5.59 4.43 27.10
CA PRO A 92 4.42 4.10 26.30
C PRO A 92 3.11 4.63 26.88
N ALA A 93 2.97 4.64 28.22
CA ALA A 93 1.72 5.01 28.88
C ALA A 93 1.35 6.50 28.67
N LEU A 94 2.33 7.36 28.37
CA LEU A 94 2.12 8.81 28.23
C LEU A 94 1.59 9.24 26.86
N THR A 95 1.54 8.34 25.88
CA THR A 95 1.02 8.64 24.54
C THR A 95 -0.41 8.12 24.36
N PRO A 96 -1.38 8.95 23.92
CA PRO A 96 -2.80 8.57 23.89
C PRO A 96 -3.09 7.37 23.00
N THR A 97 -2.53 7.34 21.78
CA THR A 97 -2.81 6.28 20.80
C THR A 97 -1.56 5.49 20.40
N VAL A 98 -1.78 4.27 19.91
CA VAL A 98 -0.72 3.42 19.33
C VAL A 98 -0.09 4.09 18.12
N SER A 99 -0.90 4.70 17.26
CA SER A 99 -0.46 5.41 16.05
C SER A 99 0.44 6.61 16.40
N GLU A 100 0.02 7.46 17.34
CA GLU A 100 0.86 8.58 17.80
C GLU A 100 2.17 8.08 18.40
N TYR A 101 2.14 7.01 19.20
CA TYR A 101 3.37 6.44 19.77
C TYR A 101 4.31 5.96 18.67
N PHE A 102 3.80 5.25 17.66
CA PHE A 102 4.58 4.84 16.50
C PHE A 102 5.27 6.03 15.83
N THR A 103 4.59 7.18 15.64
CA THR A 103 5.21 8.35 15.01
C THR A 103 6.44 8.92 15.74
N LEU A 104 6.57 8.62 17.04
CA LEU A 104 7.68 9.04 17.90
C LEU A 104 8.87 8.06 17.87
N LEU A 105 8.67 6.84 17.35
CA LEU A 105 9.67 5.76 17.35
C LEU A 105 10.58 5.83 16.13
N LYS A 106 11.24 6.96 15.93
CA LYS A 106 12.21 7.20 14.86
C LYS A 106 13.28 8.19 15.29
N THR A 107 14.37 8.27 14.54
CA THR A 107 15.40 9.29 14.76
C THR A 107 14.84 10.71 14.54
N GLU A 108 15.22 11.64 15.41
CA GLU A 108 14.95 13.07 15.27
C GLU A 108 16.14 13.85 14.70
N GLN A 109 17.22 13.14 14.31
CA GLN A 109 18.39 13.77 13.72
C GLN A 109 18.10 14.30 12.30
N ILE A 110 18.93 15.26 11.91
CA ILE A 110 18.95 15.81 10.56
C ILE A 110 20.26 15.44 9.85
N THR A 111 20.21 15.36 8.52
CA THR A 111 21.39 15.22 7.67
C THR A 111 22.15 16.55 7.56
N ASP A 112 23.37 16.51 7.02
CA ASP A 112 24.16 17.72 6.73
C ASP A 112 23.44 18.70 5.79
N SER A 113 22.53 18.20 4.96
CA SER A 113 21.69 19.01 4.07
C SER A 113 20.47 19.64 4.77
N GLY A 114 20.28 19.39 6.07
CA GLY A 114 19.17 19.89 6.87
C GLY A 114 17.86 19.12 6.68
N ALA A 115 17.86 17.98 6.00
CA ALA A 115 16.68 17.12 5.89
C ALA A 115 16.57 16.20 7.12
N ASN A 116 15.37 15.73 7.47
CA ASN A 116 15.24 14.67 8.48
C ASN A 116 16.02 13.43 8.01
N LYS A 117 16.72 12.79 8.93
CA LYS A 117 17.47 11.56 8.64
C LYS A 117 16.55 10.41 8.25
N ASP A 118 15.36 10.34 8.86
CA ASP A 118 14.29 9.42 8.48
C ASP A 118 13.10 10.14 7.83
N ASN A 119 12.92 9.91 6.54
CA ASN A 119 11.76 10.34 5.74
C ASN A 119 10.90 9.15 5.26
N PHE A 120 11.08 7.97 5.84
CA PHE A 120 10.53 6.69 5.39
C PHE A 120 9.66 5.99 6.46
N HIS A 121 9.60 6.54 7.68
CA HIS A 121 8.77 6.01 8.77
C HIS A 121 7.27 6.14 8.51
N SER A 122 6.58 5.02 8.31
CA SER A 122 5.14 4.97 8.04
C SER A 122 4.54 3.62 8.45
N SER A 123 3.22 3.57 8.59
CA SER A 123 2.48 2.35 8.94
C SER A 123 1.37 2.09 7.92
N LEU A 124 1.11 0.82 7.65
CA LEU A 124 0.00 0.36 6.81
C LEU A 124 -0.72 -0.78 7.52
N PRO A 125 -2.06 -0.90 7.46
CA PRO A 125 -2.76 -2.05 7.99
C PRO A 125 -2.23 -3.35 7.36
N THR A 126 -2.00 -4.39 8.18
CA THR A 126 -1.44 -5.67 7.73
C THR A 126 -2.19 -6.27 6.55
N ALA A 127 -3.53 -6.28 6.60
CA ALA A 127 -4.36 -6.83 5.53
C ALA A 127 -4.20 -6.05 4.20
N GLU A 128 -3.99 -4.74 4.27
CA GLU A 128 -3.75 -3.90 3.10
C GLU A 128 -2.35 -4.16 2.51
N TRP A 129 -1.34 -4.26 3.38
CA TRP A 129 0.02 -4.63 2.97
C TRP A 129 0.04 -6.00 2.29
N GLU A 130 -0.60 -7.01 2.87
CA GLU A 130 -0.65 -8.37 2.30
C GLU A 130 -1.40 -8.39 0.96
N ALA A 131 -2.54 -7.69 0.86
CA ALA A 131 -3.27 -7.57 -0.39
C ALA A 131 -2.40 -6.95 -1.49
N GLN A 132 -1.69 -5.85 -1.18
CA GLN A 132 -0.85 -5.15 -2.14
C GLN A 132 0.43 -5.93 -2.51
N SER A 133 1.15 -6.42 -1.51
CA SER A 133 2.48 -7.03 -1.70
C SER A 133 2.41 -8.48 -2.20
N GLN A 134 1.39 -9.25 -1.78
CA GLN A 134 1.26 -10.65 -2.15
C GLN A 134 0.30 -10.88 -3.31
N SER A 135 -0.77 -10.10 -3.42
CA SER A 135 -1.78 -10.26 -4.46
C SER A 135 -1.78 -9.15 -5.51
N GLY A 136 -0.97 -8.10 -5.32
CA GLY A 136 -0.99 -6.92 -6.19
C GLY A 136 -2.31 -6.17 -6.15
N VAL A 137 -3.12 -6.37 -5.12
CA VAL A 137 -4.46 -5.82 -4.99
C VAL A 137 -4.41 -4.53 -4.19
N THR A 138 -4.99 -3.49 -4.76
CA THR A 138 -5.21 -2.20 -4.09
C THR A 138 -6.68 -1.84 -4.16
N PHE A 139 -7.08 -0.89 -3.32
CA PHE A 139 -8.43 -0.39 -3.24
C PHE A 139 -8.49 1.05 -3.76
N GLY A 140 -9.41 1.36 -4.68
CA GLY A 140 -9.58 2.73 -5.19
C GLY A 140 -10.20 2.83 -6.58
N TYR A 141 -9.84 3.87 -7.33
CA TYR A 141 -10.35 4.13 -8.69
C TYR A 141 -9.36 3.73 -9.80
N GLY A 142 -8.13 3.35 -9.43
CA GLY A 142 -7.12 2.84 -10.35
C GLY A 142 -6.31 3.90 -11.08
N PHE A 143 -6.33 5.14 -10.60
CA PHE A 143 -5.31 6.12 -10.93
C PHE A 143 -4.41 6.40 -9.72
N LYS A 144 -3.17 6.81 -9.98
CA LYS A 144 -2.24 7.35 -8.98
C LYS A 144 -2.09 8.84 -9.19
N VAL A 145 -2.30 9.64 -8.15
CA VAL A 145 -2.12 11.11 -8.21
C VAL A 145 -0.72 11.48 -7.76
N LYS A 146 -0.05 12.31 -8.55
CA LYS A 146 1.14 13.04 -8.10
C LYS A 146 0.70 14.43 -7.64
N ILE A 147 0.89 14.72 -6.37
CA ILE A 147 0.75 16.07 -5.83
C ILE A 147 2.04 16.84 -6.17
N ILE A 148 1.90 17.85 -7.02
CA ILE A 148 2.99 18.75 -7.44
C ILE A 148 3.09 19.92 -6.45
N SER A 149 1.94 20.49 -6.09
CA SER A 149 1.81 21.48 -5.03
C SER A 149 0.78 20.99 -4.02
N SER A 150 1.16 20.88 -2.75
CA SER A 150 0.29 20.41 -1.67
C SER A 150 -0.42 21.53 -0.92
N LYS A 151 -0.25 22.80 -1.31
CA LYS A 151 -0.91 23.97 -0.72
C LYS A 151 -1.62 24.75 -1.82
N ALA A 152 -2.69 25.47 -1.48
CA ALA A 152 -3.40 26.34 -2.41
C ALA A 152 -2.45 27.41 -2.99
N PRO A 153 -2.43 27.64 -4.33
CA PRO A 153 -3.10 26.85 -5.37
C PRO A 153 -2.48 25.45 -5.50
N ARG A 154 -3.29 24.42 -5.21
CA ARG A 154 -2.90 23.02 -5.14
C ARG A 154 -2.86 22.45 -6.55
N GLN A 155 -1.93 21.53 -6.80
CA GLN A 155 -1.82 20.88 -8.10
C GLN A 155 -1.65 19.38 -7.92
N GLY A 156 -2.57 18.62 -8.50
CA GLY A 156 -2.63 17.17 -8.46
C GLY A 156 -2.91 16.64 -9.86
N VAL A 157 -2.01 15.80 -10.36
CA VAL A 157 -2.11 15.26 -11.72
C VAL A 157 -2.09 13.74 -11.67
N ILE A 158 -2.92 13.08 -12.48
CA ILE A 158 -2.82 11.64 -12.68
C ILE A 158 -1.44 11.33 -13.24
N SER A 159 -0.67 10.59 -12.47
CA SER A 159 0.67 10.14 -12.83
C SER A 159 0.65 8.81 -13.56
N TYR A 160 -0.29 7.94 -13.22
CA TYR A 160 -0.45 6.61 -13.80
C TYR A 160 -1.89 6.13 -13.65
N THR A 161 -2.35 5.31 -14.59
CA THR A 161 -3.66 4.63 -14.53
C THR A 161 -3.45 3.13 -14.74
N GLU A 162 -3.93 2.33 -13.80
CA GLU A 162 -3.97 0.87 -13.89
C GLU A 162 -4.94 0.45 -15.00
N PRO A 163 -4.57 -0.51 -15.87
CA PRO A 163 -5.49 -1.14 -16.81
C PRO A 163 -6.67 -1.80 -16.09
N ASN A 164 -7.80 -1.95 -16.79
CA ASN A 164 -9.00 -2.63 -16.27
C ASN A 164 -9.56 -2.04 -14.96
N SER A 165 -9.37 -0.75 -14.77
CA SER A 165 -9.84 0.02 -13.61
C SER A 165 -10.99 0.98 -13.96
N PRO A 166 -11.74 1.51 -12.97
CA PRO A 166 -12.78 2.52 -13.19
C PRO A 166 -12.24 3.74 -13.95
N ALA A 167 -11.03 4.19 -13.60
CA ALA A 167 -10.36 5.30 -14.26
C ALA A 167 -10.05 4.98 -15.74
N SER A 168 -9.48 3.79 -16.02
CA SER A 168 -9.16 3.39 -17.40
C SER A 168 -10.41 3.21 -18.27
N ALA A 169 -11.53 2.74 -17.69
CA ALA A 169 -12.82 2.61 -18.39
C ALA A 169 -13.39 3.97 -18.81
N GLN A 170 -12.97 5.03 -18.13
CA GLN A 170 -13.29 6.41 -18.45
C GLN A 170 -12.20 7.05 -19.32
N ASN A 171 -11.20 6.33 -19.82
CA ASN A 171 -10.06 6.89 -20.56
C ASN A 171 -9.30 7.98 -19.78
N LEU A 172 -9.31 7.94 -18.45
CA LEU A 172 -8.46 8.80 -17.64
C LEU A 172 -7.03 8.27 -17.69
N ALA A 173 -6.10 9.12 -18.12
CA ALA A 173 -4.71 8.74 -18.33
C ALA A 173 -3.74 9.68 -17.57
N ARG A 174 -2.45 9.39 -17.68
CA ARG A 174 -1.41 10.31 -17.21
C ARG A 174 -1.63 11.69 -17.83
N GLY A 175 -1.58 12.74 -17.01
CA GLY A 175 -1.67 14.13 -17.46
C GLY A 175 -3.02 14.79 -17.19
N PHE A 176 -4.03 14.07 -16.71
CA PHE A 176 -5.26 14.71 -16.23
C PHE A 176 -5.02 15.41 -14.88
N GLU A 177 -5.23 16.71 -14.84
CA GLU A 177 -5.18 17.54 -13.63
C GLU A 177 -6.53 17.50 -12.91
N ILE A 178 -6.51 17.37 -11.58
CA ILE A 178 -7.72 17.40 -10.75
C ILE A 178 -8.09 18.85 -10.49
N LEU A 179 -9.32 19.23 -10.83
CA LEU A 179 -9.89 20.54 -10.55
C LEU A 179 -10.88 20.50 -9.39
N GLU A 180 -11.71 19.46 -9.31
CA GLU A 180 -12.70 19.30 -8.25
C GLU A 180 -12.86 17.85 -7.81
N VAL A 181 -13.24 17.65 -6.54
CA VAL A 181 -13.60 16.35 -5.97
C VAL A 181 -14.85 16.52 -5.11
N ASP A 182 -15.92 15.77 -5.42
CA ASP A 182 -17.23 15.85 -4.77
C ASP A 182 -17.77 17.29 -4.64
N GLY A 183 -17.58 18.09 -5.70
CA GLY A 183 -18.00 19.49 -5.79
C GLY A 183 -17.13 20.49 -5.00
N VAL A 184 -16.03 20.03 -4.40
CA VAL A 184 -15.04 20.90 -3.73
C VAL A 184 -13.91 21.24 -4.69
N ASP A 185 -13.58 22.53 -4.80
CA ASP A 185 -12.43 23.04 -5.57
C ASP A 185 -11.12 22.47 -4.99
N PHE A 186 -10.52 21.52 -5.71
CA PHE A 186 -9.26 20.90 -5.31
C PHE A 186 -8.10 21.89 -5.28
N VAL A 187 -8.12 22.90 -6.16
CA VAL A 187 -7.06 23.87 -6.38
C VAL A 187 -7.02 24.87 -5.22
N ASN A 188 -8.17 25.42 -4.82
CA ASN A 188 -8.22 26.57 -3.90
C ASN A 188 -8.85 26.27 -2.54
N ALA A 189 -9.37 25.07 -2.29
CA ALA A 189 -9.88 24.70 -0.96
C ALA A 189 -8.83 24.89 0.15
N THR A 190 -9.25 25.54 1.24
CA THR A 190 -8.37 25.87 2.38
C THR A 190 -8.99 25.54 3.74
N THR A 191 -10.30 25.34 3.83
CA THR A 191 -10.93 24.99 5.11
C THR A 191 -10.69 23.51 5.44
N GLN A 192 -10.67 23.18 6.73
CA GLN A 192 -10.48 21.78 7.17
C GLN A 192 -11.57 20.86 6.60
N THR A 193 -12.83 21.31 6.61
CA THR A 193 -13.96 20.54 6.07
C THR A 193 -13.80 20.22 4.59
N GLU A 194 -13.36 21.18 3.77
CA GLU A 194 -13.08 20.94 2.35
C GLU A 194 -11.93 19.97 2.17
N VAL A 195 -10.83 20.14 2.91
CA VAL A 195 -9.68 19.23 2.89
C VAL A 195 -10.08 17.81 3.26
N ASP A 196 -10.97 17.64 4.24
CA ASP A 196 -11.50 16.33 4.65
C ASP A 196 -12.32 15.69 3.51
N ILE A 197 -13.13 16.46 2.79
CA ILE A 197 -13.86 15.99 1.60
C ILE A 197 -12.89 15.57 0.50
N LEU A 198 -11.88 16.40 0.18
CA LEU A 198 -10.86 16.06 -0.83
C LEU A 198 -10.12 14.76 -0.45
N ASN A 199 -9.68 14.65 0.81
CA ASN A 199 -8.97 13.47 1.31
C ASN A 199 -9.84 12.22 1.25
N ALA A 200 -11.11 12.32 1.67
CA ALA A 200 -12.03 11.21 1.60
C ALA A 200 -12.31 10.81 0.15
N GLY A 201 -12.50 11.77 -0.76
CA GLY A 201 -12.76 11.53 -2.18
C GLY A 201 -11.58 10.89 -2.92
N LEU A 202 -10.35 11.31 -2.61
CA LEU A 202 -9.14 10.74 -3.20
C LEU A 202 -8.74 9.38 -2.62
N ASN A 203 -9.04 9.15 -1.34
CA ASN A 203 -8.65 7.95 -0.60
C ASN A 203 -9.90 7.25 -0.05
N PRO A 204 -10.67 6.56 -0.92
CA PRO A 204 -11.83 5.83 -0.46
C PRO A 204 -11.39 4.74 0.54
N THR A 205 -12.27 4.38 1.49
CA THR A 205 -12.00 3.35 2.50
C THR A 205 -12.84 2.07 2.34
N ARG A 206 -13.76 2.04 1.37
CA ARG A 206 -14.62 0.89 1.07
C ARG A 206 -15.02 0.84 -0.40
N THR A 207 -15.16 -0.35 -0.97
CA THR A 207 -15.65 -0.55 -2.33
C THR A 207 -17.04 0.03 -2.53
N GLY A 208 -17.32 0.51 -3.74
CA GLY A 208 -18.60 1.11 -4.11
C GLY A 208 -18.76 2.55 -3.66
N LYS A 209 -17.75 3.17 -3.02
CA LYS A 209 -17.78 4.63 -2.84
C LYS A 209 -17.78 5.29 -4.22
N SER A 210 -18.86 6.02 -4.50
CA SER A 210 -19.01 6.89 -5.67
C SER A 210 -18.41 8.26 -5.34
N THR A 211 -17.57 8.77 -6.22
CA THR A 211 -16.96 10.10 -6.13
C THR A 211 -16.99 10.77 -7.48
N THR A 212 -17.42 12.02 -7.51
CA THR A 212 -17.45 12.84 -8.72
C THR A 212 -16.16 13.68 -8.77
N PHE A 213 -15.47 13.62 -9.90
CA PHE A 213 -14.26 14.36 -10.16
C PHE A 213 -14.45 15.27 -11.36
N VAL A 214 -13.88 16.47 -11.30
CA VAL A 214 -13.67 17.29 -12.50
C VAL A 214 -12.19 17.24 -12.82
N PHE A 215 -11.85 16.78 -14.02
CA PHE A 215 -10.48 16.74 -14.51
C PHE A 215 -10.29 17.62 -15.73
N LYS A 216 -9.07 18.13 -15.91
CA LYS A 216 -8.60 18.80 -17.13
C LYS A 216 -7.48 18.01 -17.80
N ASP A 217 -7.59 17.70 -19.09
CA ASP A 217 -6.49 17.12 -19.86
C ASP A 217 -5.48 18.23 -20.25
N ILE A 218 -4.23 18.09 -19.81
CA ILE A 218 -3.18 19.07 -20.11
C ILE A 218 -2.78 19.11 -21.60
N ASN A 219 -3.13 18.09 -22.39
CA ASN A 219 -2.76 18.03 -23.81
C ASN A 219 -3.81 18.69 -24.70
N THR A 220 -5.08 18.64 -24.31
CA THR A 220 -6.21 19.14 -25.11
C THR A 220 -6.93 20.35 -24.49
N ASP A 221 -6.60 20.70 -23.24
CA ASP A 221 -7.31 21.66 -22.39
C ASP A 221 -8.78 21.31 -22.12
N GLU A 222 -9.25 20.12 -22.51
CA GLU A 222 -10.62 19.67 -22.29
C GLU A 222 -10.88 19.41 -20.80
N THR A 223 -12.02 19.89 -20.30
CA THR A 223 -12.50 19.61 -18.95
C THR A 223 -13.64 18.62 -18.99
N ARG A 224 -13.61 17.63 -18.08
CA ARG A 224 -14.59 16.55 -17.98
C ARG A 224 -14.97 16.28 -16.55
N GLU A 225 -16.27 16.16 -16.31
CA GLU A 225 -16.80 15.61 -15.08
C GLU A 225 -16.95 14.09 -15.23
N VAL A 226 -16.50 13.34 -14.23
CA VAL A 226 -16.53 11.88 -14.22
C VAL A 226 -16.91 11.40 -12.84
N THR A 227 -17.94 10.54 -12.77
CA THR A 227 -18.26 9.83 -11.54
C THR A 227 -17.61 8.45 -11.57
N LEU A 228 -16.79 8.16 -10.58
CA LEU A 228 -16.06 6.91 -10.44
C LEU A 228 -16.54 6.15 -9.21
N ASN A 229 -16.72 4.84 -9.38
CA ASN A 229 -16.98 3.93 -8.27
C ASN A 229 -15.69 3.22 -7.90
N SER A 230 -15.31 3.29 -6.64
CA SER A 230 -14.14 2.60 -6.13
C SER A 230 -14.34 1.08 -6.11
N GLN A 231 -13.29 0.33 -6.43
CA GLN A 231 -13.30 -1.13 -6.45
C GLN A 231 -11.94 -1.70 -6.07
N THR A 232 -11.89 -3.02 -5.94
CA THR A 232 -10.65 -3.77 -5.86
C THR A 232 -9.97 -3.76 -7.23
N ILE A 233 -8.69 -3.38 -7.27
CA ILE A 233 -7.89 -3.27 -8.50
C ILE A 233 -6.66 -4.15 -8.36
N THR A 234 -6.52 -5.09 -9.29
CA THR A 234 -5.31 -5.89 -9.44
C THR A 234 -4.33 -5.15 -10.32
N SER A 235 -3.17 -4.80 -9.77
CA SER A 235 -2.08 -4.16 -10.49
C SER A 235 -1.47 -5.08 -11.54
N GLN A 236 -0.95 -4.49 -12.61
CA GLN A 236 -0.10 -5.18 -13.58
C GLN A 236 1.35 -4.73 -13.37
N PRO A 237 2.18 -5.50 -12.63
CA PRO A 237 3.52 -5.05 -12.25
C PRO A 237 4.45 -4.92 -13.45
N VAL A 238 4.26 -5.73 -14.50
CA VAL A 238 5.02 -5.64 -15.75
C VAL A 238 4.06 -5.39 -16.90
N THR A 239 4.31 -4.33 -17.67
CA THR A 239 3.49 -3.93 -18.81
C THR A 239 4.36 -3.42 -19.95
N ASN A 240 3.74 -3.15 -21.11
CA ASN A 240 4.40 -2.51 -22.25
C ASN A 240 5.67 -3.22 -22.75
N VAL A 241 5.72 -4.55 -22.68
CA VAL A 241 6.85 -5.35 -23.20
C VAL A 241 6.91 -5.23 -24.73
N LYS A 242 8.00 -4.70 -25.27
CA LYS A 242 8.18 -4.49 -26.72
C LYS A 242 9.65 -4.31 -27.09
N THR A 243 9.95 -4.36 -28.38
CA THR A 243 11.23 -3.93 -28.93
C THR A 243 11.13 -2.52 -29.52
N LEU A 244 12.24 -1.80 -29.50
CA LEU A 244 12.44 -0.45 -30.04
C LEU A 244 13.67 -0.46 -30.98
N ALA A 245 13.92 0.65 -31.66
CA ALA A 245 15.08 0.83 -32.55
C ALA A 245 15.27 -0.36 -33.50
N ASP A 246 14.21 -0.67 -34.26
CA ASP A 246 14.15 -1.76 -35.24
C ASP A 246 14.46 -3.16 -34.68
N GLY A 247 14.25 -3.37 -33.38
CA GLY A 247 14.42 -4.68 -32.72
C GLY A 247 15.62 -4.75 -31.77
N THR A 248 16.52 -3.78 -31.80
CA THR A 248 17.79 -3.82 -31.05
C THR A 248 17.62 -3.55 -29.55
N VAL A 249 16.63 -2.73 -29.18
CA VAL A 249 16.44 -2.32 -27.79
C VAL A 249 15.18 -2.97 -27.22
N GLY A 250 15.33 -3.82 -26.21
CA GLY A 250 14.22 -4.32 -25.41
C GLY A 250 13.67 -3.26 -24.47
N TYR A 251 12.36 -3.23 -24.28
CA TYR A 251 11.70 -2.33 -23.35
C TYR A 251 10.61 -3.06 -22.59
N PHE A 252 10.53 -2.83 -21.29
CA PHE A 252 9.32 -3.09 -20.50
C PHE A 252 9.18 -2.08 -19.37
N GLN A 253 7.93 -1.85 -18.95
CA GLN A 253 7.62 -1.05 -17.79
C GLN A 253 7.43 -1.95 -16.58
N PHE A 254 8.07 -1.60 -15.47
CA PHE A 254 8.06 -2.37 -14.23
C PHE A 254 7.66 -1.49 -13.05
N ASN A 255 6.41 -1.65 -12.59
CA ASN A 255 5.74 -0.73 -11.69
C ASN A 255 5.75 -1.13 -10.21
N SER A 256 6.14 -2.36 -9.85
CA SER A 256 6.15 -2.78 -8.44
C SER A 256 6.95 -4.06 -8.21
N HIS A 257 7.75 -4.11 -7.14
CA HIS A 257 8.46 -5.32 -6.70
C HIS A 257 7.58 -6.15 -5.76
N ASN A 258 6.43 -6.65 -6.23
CA ASN A 258 5.52 -7.48 -5.44
C ASN A 258 5.56 -8.95 -5.89
N ALA A 259 4.94 -9.86 -5.13
CA ALA A 259 5.01 -11.30 -5.40
C ALA A 259 4.47 -11.68 -6.79
N ILE A 260 3.42 -10.99 -7.25
CA ILE A 260 2.81 -11.26 -8.56
C ILE A 260 3.66 -10.81 -9.75
N ALA A 261 4.80 -10.13 -9.52
CA ALA A 261 5.69 -9.66 -10.58
C ALA A 261 6.58 -10.75 -11.19
N GLU A 262 6.84 -11.84 -10.45
CA GLU A 262 7.86 -12.83 -10.83
C GLU A 262 7.61 -13.45 -12.21
N LYS A 263 6.39 -13.97 -12.43
CA LYS A 263 6.04 -14.61 -13.70
C LYS A 263 6.01 -13.62 -14.89
N PRO A 264 5.36 -12.44 -14.79
CA PRO A 264 5.43 -11.44 -15.85
C PRO A 264 6.85 -10.95 -16.18
N LEU A 265 7.74 -10.83 -15.17
CA LEU A 265 9.14 -10.50 -15.41
C LEU A 265 9.84 -11.61 -16.19
N TYR A 266 9.72 -12.86 -15.75
CA TYR A 266 10.27 -14.02 -16.45
C TYR A 266 9.81 -14.07 -17.91
N ASP A 267 8.52 -13.86 -18.16
CA ASP A 267 7.97 -13.84 -19.52
C ASP A 267 8.54 -12.68 -20.35
N ALA A 268 8.62 -11.47 -19.77
CA ALA A 268 9.18 -10.31 -20.45
C ALA A 268 10.64 -10.53 -20.86
N PHE A 269 11.48 -11.02 -19.95
CA PHE A 269 12.88 -11.33 -20.24
C PHE A 269 13.02 -12.40 -21.33
N ASN A 270 12.25 -13.49 -21.28
CA ASN A 270 12.31 -14.52 -22.31
C ASN A 270 11.83 -14.04 -23.68
N ASN A 271 10.79 -13.21 -23.71
CA ASN A 271 10.28 -12.64 -24.96
C ASN A 271 11.32 -11.71 -25.61
N LEU A 272 11.98 -10.87 -24.81
CA LEU A 272 13.02 -9.95 -25.29
C LEU A 272 14.29 -10.69 -25.73
N LYS A 273 14.70 -11.71 -24.97
CA LYS A 273 15.80 -12.60 -25.35
C LYS A 273 15.53 -13.30 -26.67
N ALA A 274 14.33 -13.85 -26.86
CA ALA A 274 13.94 -14.49 -28.13
C ALA A 274 13.91 -13.49 -29.32
N SER A 275 13.81 -12.19 -29.03
CA SER A 275 13.89 -11.12 -30.02
C SER A 275 15.31 -10.67 -30.34
N ASN A 276 16.33 -11.26 -29.69
CA ASN A 276 17.76 -10.95 -29.87
C ASN A 276 18.09 -9.46 -29.64
N VAL A 277 17.49 -8.85 -28.61
CA VAL A 277 17.81 -7.48 -28.21
C VAL A 277 19.24 -7.41 -27.67
N THR A 278 19.95 -6.32 -27.92
CA THR A 278 21.31 -6.06 -27.42
C THR A 278 21.34 -5.07 -26.28
N ASP A 279 20.30 -4.25 -26.19
CA ASP A 279 20.14 -3.20 -25.19
C ASP A 279 18.80 -3.38 -24.46
N LEU A 280 18.72 -2.90 -23.22
CA LEU A 280 17.52 -3.00 -22.40
C LEU A 280 17.18 -1.67 -21.73
N ILE A 281 15.92 -1.29 -21.83
CA ILE A 281 15.31 -0.22 -21.04
C ILE A 281 14.28 -0.83 -20.09
N ILE A 282 14.53 -0.71 -18.78
CA ILE A 282 13.55 -1.03 -17.74
C ILE A 282 12.96 0.28 -17.23
N ASP A 283 11.68 0.54 -17.53
CA ASP A 283 11.00 1.74 -17.06
C ASP A 283 10.41 1.54 -15.66
N ILE A 284 11.06 2.13 -14.66
CA ILE A 284 10.68 2.08 -13.24
C ILE A 284 10.08 3.39 -12.71
N ARG A 285 9.64 4.30 -13.57
CA ARG A 285 9.20 5.67 -13.16
C ARG A 285 8.05 5.70 -12.14
N TYR A 286 7.24 4.64 -12.08
CA TYR A 286 6.12 4.52 -11.14
C TYR A 286 6.32 3.41 -10.10
N ASN A 287 7.54 2.88 -10.02
CA ASN A 287 7.91 1.82 -9.10
C ASN A 287 8.23 2.39 -7.73
N GLY A 288 7.37 2.06 -6.75
CA GLY A 288 7.57 2.46 -5.35
C GLY A 288 8.53 1.56 -4.57
N GLY A 289 9.14 0.55 -5.21
CA GLY A 289 9.94 -0.47 -4.55
C GLY A 289 9.13 -1.74 -4.23
N GLY A 290 9.50 -2.41 -3.14
CA GLY A 290 8.94 -3.69 -2.68
C GLY A 290 10.04 -4.69 -2.31
N PHE A 291 9.84 -5.97 -2.62
CA PHE A 291 10.73 -7.06 -2.21
C PHE A 291 12.14 -6.96 -2.81
N LEU A 292 13.16 -6.97 -1.94
CA LEU A 292 14.58 -7.04 -2.34
C LEU A 292 14.91 -8.29 -3.15
N GLN A 293 14.23 -9.41 -2.88
CA GLN A 293 14.37 -10.63 -3.67
C GLN A 293 13.99 -10.39 -5.13
N MET A 294 12.88 -9.69 -5.39
CA MET A 294 12.44 -9.37 -6.74
C MET A 294 13.45 -8.46 -7.44
N ALA A 295 13.99 -7.46 -6.74
CA ALA A 295 15.04 -6.60 -7.29
C ALA A 295 16.29 -7.40 -7.67
N SER A 296 16.69 -8.35 -6.82
CA SER A 296 17.83 -9.24 -7.07
C SER A 296 17.60 -10.14 -8.29
N GLN A 297 16.39 -10.68 -8.45
CA GLN A 297 16.02 -11.49 -9.62
C GLN A 297 16.10 -10.70 -10.93
N VAL A 298 15.56 -9.47 -10.96
CA VAL A 298 15.65 -8.58 -12.14
C VAL A 298 17.11 -8.26 -12.48
N ALA A 299 17.90 -7.90 -11.48
CA ALA A 299 19.33 -7.62 -11.67
C ALA A 299 20.07 -8.85 -12.22
N TYR A 300 19.74 -10.05 -11.75
CA TYR A 300 20.32 -11.30 -12.24
C TYR A 300 19.92 -11.64 -13.70
N MET A 301 18.69 -11.34 -14.12
CA MET A 301 18.22 -11.62 -15.49
C MET A 301 18.77 -10.63 -16.52
N THR A 302 19.12 -9.40 -16.11
CA THR A 302 19.52 -8.31 -17.01
C THR A 302 20.70 -8.65 -17.95
N PRO A 303 21.80 -9.29 -17.49
CA PRO A 303 22.91 -9.65 -18.37
C PRO A 303 22.65 -10.83 -19.31
N ASN A 304 21.49 -11.50 -19.21
CA ASN A 304 21.19 -12.76 -19.89
C ASN A 304 20.27 -12.61 -21.12
N LEU A 305 20.06 -11.38 -21.58
CA LEU A 305 19.30 -11.04 -22.80
C LEU A 305 20.11 -11.32 -24.07
#